data_AF-A0A2H5V361-F1
#
_entry.id   AF-A0A2H5V361-F1
#
_cell.length_a   1.000
_cell.length_b   1.000
_cell.length_c   1.000
_cell.angle_alpha   90.00
_cell.angle_beta   90.00
_cell.angle_gamma   90.00
#
_symmetry.space_group_name_H-M   'P 1'
#
loop_
_entity.id
_entity.type
_entity.pdbx_description
1 polymer ?
#
loop_
_entity_poly.entity_id
_entity_poly.type
_entity_poly.pdbx_seq_one_letter_code
_entity_poly.pdbx_strand_id
1 'polypeptide(L)'
;MDDKEVLKIEISKPIAEKFRRWVAERYGMRRGALSRAVEDLIAKAVGESGVGGVEAIVGIGLLSDYSWQGEDLCEALRARHVSDRR
;
A
#
# COMPACT_ATOMS: atom_id res chain seq x y z
N MET A 1 20.34 13.56 -17.53
CA MET A 1 20.48 14.40 -16.33
C MET A 1 19.99 13.57 -15.17
N ASP A 2 20.80 13.40 -14.12
CA ASP A 2 20.52 12.53 -12.97
C ASP A 2 19.17 12.86 -12.34
N ASP A 3 18.15 12.07 -12.65
CA ASP A 3 16.79 12.16 -12.10
C ASP A 3 16.72 11.58 -10.67
N LYS A 4 17.79 11.79 -9.90
CA LYS A 4 17.98 11.22 -8.56
C LYS A 4 18.23 12.31 -7.56
N GLU A 5 17.30 12.45 -6.62
CA GLU A 5 17.44 13.29 -5.46
C GLU A 5 18.13 12.53 -4.31
N VAL A 6 19.04 13.19 -3.60
CA VAL A 6 19.78 12.58 -2.48
C VAL A 6 19.09 12.93 -1.16
N LEU A 7 18.41 11.95 -0.58
CA LEU A 7 17.82 12.07 0.74
C LEU A 7 18.80 11.57 1.83
N LYS A 8 19.20 12.44 2.75
CA LYS A 8 20.03 12.09 3.92
C LYS A 8 19.14 11.87 5.14
N ILE A 9 19.18 10.68 5.72
CA ILE A 9 18.35 10.29 6.86
C ILE A 9 19.22 9.65 7.94
N GLU A 10 18.93 9.98 9.19
CA GLU A 10 19.49 9.33 10.36
C GLU A 10 18.48 8.33 10.94
N ILE A 11 18.94 7.11 11.21
CA ILE A 11 18.16 6.06 11.86
C ILE A 11 18.99 5.43 12.97
N SER A 12 18.33 4.82 13.95
CA SER A 12 19.03 4.17 15.05
C SER A 12 19.91 3.01 14.57
N LYS A 13 21.09 2.86 15.17
CA LYS A 13 22.08 1.83 14.80
C LYS A 13 21.50 0.40 14.77
N PRO A 14 20.69 -0.04 15.75
CA PRO A 14 20.11 -1.39 15.72
C PRO A 14 19.18 -1.62 14.52
N ILE A 15 18.43 -0.58 14.11
CA ILE A 15 17.55 -0.65 12.94
C ILE A 15 18.38 -0.65 11.66
N ALA A 16 19.43 0.16 11.57
CA ALA A 16 20.34 0.15 10.42
C ALA A 16 21.00 -1.23 10.21
N GLU A 17 21.38 -1.92 11.28
CA GLU A 17 21.93 -3.28 11.21
C GLU A 17 20.91 -4.31 10.72
N LYS A 18 19.70 -4.31 11.29
CA LYS A 18 18.60 -5.17 10.85
C LYS A 18 18.24 -4.91 9.39
N PHE A 19 18.18 -3.64 8.99
CA PHE A 19 17.87 -3.25 7.63
C PHE A 19 18.93 -3.74 6.65
N ARG A 20 20.22 -3.53 6.94
CA ARG A 20 21.32 -4.05 6.10
C ARG A 20 21.23 -5.56 5.89
N ARG A 21 20.93 -6.32 6.95
CA ARG A 21 20.75 -7.77 6.86
C ARG A 21 19.58 -8.14 5.95
N TRP A 22 18.43 -7.51 6.17
CA TRP A 22 17.23 -7.72 5.36
C TRP A 22 17.45 -7.38 3.88
N VAL A 23 18.19 -6.30 3.59
CA VAL A 23 18.57 -5.92 2.21
C VAL A 23 19.48 -6.98 1.60
N ALA A 24 20.49 -7.44 2.33
CA ALA A 24 21.42 -8.46 1.84
C ALA A 24 20.69 -9.78 1.51
N GLU A 25 19.72 -10.18 2.33
CA GLU A 25 18.91 -11.39 2.13
C GLU A 25 17.97 -11.29 0.92
N ARG A 26 17.35 -10.13 0.69
CA ARG A 26 16.32 -9.96 -0.37
C ARG A 26 16.84 -9.43 -1.69
N TYR A 27 17.83 -8.55 -1.66
CA TYR A 27 18.37 -7.84 -2.82
C TYR A 27 19.82 -8.24 -3.14
N GLY A 28 20.47 -9.00 -2.24
CA GLY A 28 21.87 -9.40 -2.36
C GLY A 28 22.86 -8.30 -1.96
N MET A 29 24.16 -8.62 -2.04
CA MET A 29 25.26 -7.72 -1.70
C MET A 29 25.81 -6.97 -2.92
N ARG A 30 24.93 -6.38 -3.75
CA ARG A 30 25.33 -5.60 -4.93
C ARG A 30 25.34 -4.11 -4.64
N ARG A 31 26.19 -3.35 -5.33
CA ARG A 31 26.20 -1.88 -5.28
C ARG A 31 24.81 -1.37 -5.69
N GLY A 32 24.19 -0.56 -4.84
CA GLY A 32 22.85 -0.01 -5.06
C GLY A 32 21.68 -0.85 -4.51
N ALA A 33 21.93 -2.03 -3.93
CA ALA A 33 20.87 -2.84 -3.30
C ALA A 33 20.11 -2.08 -2.20
N LEU A 34 20.83 -1.27 -1.43
CA LEU A 34 20.27 -0.44 -0.36
C LEU A 34 19.37 0.68 -0.92
N SER A 35 19.82 1.37 -1.97
CA SER A 35 19.03 2.41 -2.63
C SER A 35 17.74 1.83 -3.23
N ARG A 36 17.84 0.68 -3.89
CA ARG A 36 16.67 -0.01 -4.46
C ARG A 36 15.68 -0.49 -3.40
N ALA A 37 16.19 -1.00 -2.27
CA ALA A 37 15.34 -1.39 -1.14
C ALA A 37 14.59 -0.19 -0.54
N VAL A 38 15.25 0.96 -0.42
CA VAL A 38 14.61 2.20 0.06
C VAL A 38 13.57 2.71 -0.94
N GLU A 39 13.91 2.72 -2.24
CA GLU A 39 13.01 3.11 -3.31
C GLU A 39 11.74 2.23 -3.35
N ASP A 40 11.88 0.91 -3.26
CA ASP A 40 10.73 -0.02 -3.20
C ASP A 40 9.86 0.21 -1.95
N LEU A 41 10.47 0.51 -0.79
CA LEU A 41 9.75 0.77 0.45
C LEU A 41 8.99 2.10 0.38
N ILE A 42 9.62 3.14 -0.17
CA ILE A 42 8.99 4.44 -0.37
C ILE A 42 7.85 4.29 -1.38
N ALA A 43 8.09 3.68 -2.55
CA ALA A 43 7.08 3.47 -3.58
C ALA A 43 5.85 2.71 -3.04
N LYS A 44 6.06 1.73 -2.15
CA LYS A 44 4.96 1.05 -1.45
C LYS A 44 4.22 1.96 -0.48
N ALA A 45 4.93 2.78 0.28
CA ALA A 45 4.34 3.68 1.27
C ALA A 45 3.58 4.84 0.63
N VAL A 46 4.05 5.35 -0.51
CA VAL A 46 3.40 6.45 -1.25
C VAL A 46 2.36 5.97 -2.26
N GLY A 47 2.12 4.65 -2.36
CA GLY A 47 1.10 4.07 -3.23
C GLY A 47 1.47 4.04 -4.72
N GLU A 48 2.74 4.26 -5.07
CA GLU A 48 3.24 4.15 -6.44
C GLU A 48 3.47 2.70 -6.89
N SER A 49 3.52 1.76 -5.95
CA SER A 49 3.44 0.35 -6.30
C SER A 49 2.01 0.03 -6.77
N GLY A 50 1.77 0.17 -8.07
CA GLY A 50 0.61 -0.36 -8.80
C GLY A 50 0.55 -1.88 -8.73
N VAL A 51 0.34 -2.42 -7.53
CA VAL A 51 -0.08 -3.80 -7.29
C VAL A 51 -1.47 -3.70 -6.68
N GLY A 52 -2.42 -3.27 -7.51
CA GLY A 52 -3.83 -3.53 -7.30
C GLY A 52 -4.08 -5.02 -7.38
N GLY A 53 -3.78 -5.72 -6.29
CA GLY A 53 -4.16 -7.10 -6.08
C GLY A 53 -5.02 -7.16 -4.82
N VAL A 54 -6.22 -7.74 -4.96
CA VAL A 54 -7.18 -8.22 -3.94
C VAL A 54 -7.51 -7.27 -2.76
N GLU A 55 -6.55 -6.65 -2.08
CA GLU A 55 -6.76 -5.78 -0.92
C GLU A 55 -7.51 -4.47 -1.24
N ALA A 56 -7.36 -3.91 -2.45
CA ALA A 56 -8.09 -2.71 -2.87
C ALA A 56 -9.62 -2.93 -3.02
N ILE A 57 -10.03 -4.16 -3.36
CA ILE A 57 -11.45 -4.56 -3.49
C ILE A 57 -12.02 -4.92 -2.11
N VAL A 58 -11.20 -5.53 -1.26
CA VAL A 58 -11.56 -5.95 0.09
C VAL A 58 -11.77 -4.73 1.02
N GLY A 59 -11.03 -3.63 0.84
CA GLY A 59 -11.21 -2.39 1.63
C GLY A 59 -12.57 -1.69 1.43
N ILE A 60 -13.20 -1.84 0.26
CA ILE A 60 -14.52 -1.25 -0.04
C ILE A 60 -15.65 -2.23 0.34
N GLY A 61 -15.42 -3.54 0.13
CA GLY A 61 -16.40 -4.59 0.44
C GLY A 61 -16.52 -4.97 1.92
N LEU A 62 -15.48 -4.77 2.74
CA LEU A 62 -15.54 -5.07 4.19
C LEU A 62 -16.24 -3.98 5.02
N LEU A 63 -16.41 -2.78 4.47
CA LEU A 63 -17.12 -1.68 5.13
C LEU A 63 -18.60 -1.59 4.71
N SER A 64 -19.08 -2.55 3.91
CA SER A 64 -20.45 -2.63 3.48
C SER A 64 -21.03 -4.01 3.81
N ASP A 65 -22.15 -4.01 4.49
CA ASP A 65 -23.02 -5.16 4.75
C ASP A 65 -23.98 -5.45 3.58
N TYR A 66 -23.76 -4.82 2.41
CA TYR A 66 -24.64 -4.93 1.25
C TYR A 66 -24.16 -5.99 0.25
N SER A 67 -25.04 -6.93 -0.09
CA SER A 67 -24.80 -7.96 -1.10
C SER A 67 -25.68 -7.71 -2.31
N TRP A 68 -25.07 -7.27 -3.41
CA TRP A 68 -25.79 -6.88 -4.63
C TRP A 68 -26.32 -8.11 -5.39
N GLN A 69 -27.63 -8.18 -5.60
CA GLN A 69 -28.29 -9.33 -6.24
C GLN A 69 -28.59 -9.13 -7.74
N GLY A 70 -28.01 -8.11 -8.37
CA GLY A 70 -28.26 -7.78 -9.78
C GLY A 70 -29.40 -6.78 -10.00
N GLU A 71 -29.84 -6.11 -8.94
CA GLU A 71 -30.82 -5.04 -8.95
C GLU A 71 -30.22 -3.67 -9.32
N ASP A 72 -31.03 -2.64 -9.61
CA ASP A 72 -30.46 -1.33 -9.97
C ASP A 72 -29.79 -0.66 -8.76
N LEU A 73 -28.55 -0.18 -8.97
CA LEU A 73 -27.70 0.37 -7.91
C LEU A 73 -28.30 1.63 -7.26
N CYS A 74 -29.02 2.46 -8.00
CA CYS A 74 -29.62 3.69 -7.47
C CYS A 74 -30.87 3.41 -6.62
N GLU A 75 -31.54 2.28 -6.83
CA GLU A 75 -32.68 1.84 -6.04
C GLU A 75 -32.23 1.17 -4.74
N ALA A 76 -31.22 0.31 -4.83
CA ALA A 76 -30.58 -0.33 -3.68
C ALA A 76 -30.09 0.69 -2.64
N LEU A 77 -29.51 1.81 -3.10
CA LEU A 77 -29.01 2.86 -2.21
C LEU A 77 -30.13 3.72 -1.58
N ARG A 78 -31.26 3.95 -2.29
CA ARG A 78 -32.39 4.74 -1.75
C ARG A 78 -33.17 4.01 -0.66
N ALA A 79 -33.33 2.70 -0.78
CA ALA A 79 -34.10 1.91 0.18
C ALA A 79 -33.47 1.91 1.59
N ARG A 80 -32.14 2.00 1.71
CA ARG A 80 -31.47 2.04 3.03
C ARG A 80 -31.56 3.38 3.73
N HIS A 81 -31.51 4.49 3.00
CA HIS A 81 -31.49 5.82 3.63
C HIS A 81 -32.81 6.17 4.34
N VAL A 82 -33.91 5.49 4.01
CA VAL A 82 -35.23 5.68 4.65
C VAL A 82 -35.41 4.78 5.88
N SER A 83 -34.74 3.62 5.92
CA SER A 83 -34.88 2.64 7.01
C SER A 83 -34.03 2.94 8.24
N ASP A 84 -32.96 3.72 8.11
CA ASP A 84 -31.98 3.96 9.20
C ASP A 84 -32.41 5.04 10.22
N ARG A 85 -33.70 5.40 10.25
CA ARG A 85 -34.26 6.47 11.11
C ARG A 85 -35.31 5.99 12.14
N ARG A 86 -35.42 4.70 12.44
CA ARG A 86 -36.32 4.19 13.50
C ARG A 86 -35.70 3.09 14.33
#